data_AF-A0A6M8W2R2-F1
#
_entry.id   AF-A0A6M8W2R2-F1
#
_cell.length_a   1.000
_cell.length_b   1.000
_cell.length_c   1.000
_cell.angle_alpha   90.00
_cell.angle_beta   90.00
_cell.angle_gamma   90.00
#
_symmetry.space_group_name_H-M   'P 1'
#
loop_
_entity.id
_entity.type
_entity.pdbx_description
1 polymer ?
#
loop_
_entity_poly.entity_id
_entity_poly.type
_entity_poly.pdbx_seq_one_letter_code
_entity_poly.pdbx_strand_id
1 'polypeptide(L)'
;MALTLQRVCAAVVGFTLASSPIVGCQRASEEYNARTALNEEFLQAVNNERWADAVGLLNKGADPNVPVDAGDMPPVILAVMAEDDHVLLKAMLAHEVSLNVVDPFSFGNPLFTAAGEGDEIAAQLLLDAGMEVNARNQNGWTPLMAACALDGDLATVRALLDAGADPALGTPEGRMRPLDLMASSQDREDGDAIVGLLRAAMVAGGGG
;
A
#
# COMPACT_ATOMS: atom_id res chain seq x y z
N MET A 1 -37.72 -23.50 13.46
CA MET A 1 -36.53 -23.00 12.72
C MET A 1 -36.72 -21.61 12.10
N ALA A 2 -37.79 -20.87 12.41
CA ALA A 2 -38.06 -19.53 11.87
C ALA A 2 -37.78 -18.37 12.86
N LEU A 3 -37.47 -18.68 14.13
CA LEU A 3 -37.34 -17.69 15.21
C LEU A 3 -35.91 -17.17 15.42
N THR A 4 -34.90 -17.77 14.79
CA THR A 4 -33.48 -17.37 14.95
C THR A 4 -33.07 -16.26 13.98
N LEU A 5 -33.72 -16.15 12.82
CA LEU A 5 -33.43 -15.12 11.81
C LEU A 5 -34.06 -13.75 12.14
N GLN A 6 -35.07 -13.70 13.00
CA GLN A 6 -35.79 -12.45 13.32
C GLN A 6 -35.05 -11.55 14.32
N ARG A 7 -33.98 -12.04 14.97
CA ARG A 7 -33.18 -11.26 15.93
C ARG A 7 -31.95 -10.60 15.31
N VAL A 8 -31.51 -11.01 14.11
CA VAL A 8 -30.36 -10.39 13.42
C VAL A 8 -30.78 -9.09 12.71
N CYS A 9 -32.02 -8.97 12.25
CA CYS A 9 -32.48 -7.78 11.52
C CYS A 9 -32.73 -6.53 12.39
N ALA A 10 -32.77 -6.63 13.72
CA ALA A 10 -33.21 -5.52 14.58
C ALA A 10 -32.13 -4.49 14.98
N ALA A 11 -30.85 -4.70 14.61
CA ALA A 11 -29.76 -3.87 15.13
C ALA A 11 -29.19 -2.81 14.17
N VAL A 12 -29.57 -2.80 12.88
CA VAL A 12 -28.85 -1.98 11.87
C VAL A 12 -29.70 -0.92 11.18
N VAL A 13 -31.04 -1.00 11.17
CA VAL A 13 -31.82 -0.11 10.29
C VAL A 13 -33.10 0.37 10.95
N GLY A 14 -33.15 1.69 11.21
CA GLY A 14 -34.35 2.43 11.59
C GLY A 14 -35.40 2.39 10.47
N PHE A 15 -36.12 1.27 10.37
CA PHE A 15 -37.16 1.06 9.37
C PHE A 15 -38.44 1.79 9.76
N THR A 16 -38.85 2.76 8.94
CA THR A 16 -40.23 3.26 8.89
C THR A 16 -41.16 2.16 8.35
N LEU A 17 -42.31 1.97 9.01
CA LEU A 17 -43.27 0.85 8.87
C LEU A 17 -43.98 0.66 7.50
N ALA A 18 -43.44 1.14 6.39
CA ALA A 18 -44.16 1.18 5.11
C ALA A 18 -43.71 0.15 4.05
N SER A 19 -42.78 -0.77 4.35
CA SER A 19 -42.33 -1.77 3.38
C SER A 19 -42.27 -3.16 4.00
N SER A 20 -42.97 -4.14 3.40
CA SER A 20 -43.02 -5.53 3.87
C SER A 20 -41.60 -6.10 4.05
N PRO A 21 -41.32 -6.84 5.15
CA PRO A 21 -39.98 -7.32 5.48
C PRO A 21 -39.33 -8.18 4.38
N ILE A 22 -40.13 -8.84 3.54
CA ILE A 22 -39.67 -9.66 2.40
C ILE A 22 -39.00 -8.81 1.31
N VAL A 23 -39.55 -7.62 1.02
CA VAL A 23 -39.01 -6.71 -0.01
C VAL A 23 -37.68 -6.10 0.46
N GLY A 24 -37.55 -5.83 1.75
CA GLY A 24 -36.28 -5.39 2.36
C GLY A 24 -35.19 -6.46 2.27
N CYS A 25 -35.51 -7.73 2.51
CA CYS A 25 -34.56 -8.84 2.41
C CYS A 25 -34.13 -9.14 0.96
N GLN A 26 -35.04 -9.06 -0.02
CA GLN A 26 -34.70 -9.26 -1.44
C GLN A 26 -33.75 -8.18 -1.95
N ARG A 27 -34.05 -6.91 -1.64
CA ARG A 27 -33.21 -5.78 -2.04
C ARG A 27 -31.82 -5.84 -1.40
N ALA A 28 -31.73 -6.21 -0.12
CA ALA A 28 -30.44 -6.41 0.54
C ALA A 28 -29.63 -7.57 -0.07
N SER A 29 -30.30 -8.64 -0.52
CA SER A 29 -29.64 -9.76 -1.24
C SER A 29 -29.14 -9.33 -2.62
N GLU A 30 -29.90 -8.51 -3.34
CA GLU A 30 -29.50 -7.99 -4.66
C GLU A 30 -28.32 -7.02 -4.56
N GLU A 31 -28.35 -6.11 -3.58
CA GLU A 31 -27.26 -5.17 -3.28
C GLU A 31 -25.98 -5.90 -2.85
N TYR A 32 -26.10 -6.98 -2.06
CA TYR A 32 -24.97 -7.84 -1.71
C TYR A 32 -24.36 -8.51 -2.94
N ASN A 33 -25.18 -9.16 -3.77
CA ASN A 33 -24.72 -9.85 -4.98
C ASN A 33 -24.09 -8.89 -6.00
N ALA A 34 -24.65 -7.68 -6.16
CA ALA A 34 -24.10 -6.65 -7.02
C ALA A 34 -22.72 -6.17 -6.54
N ARG A 35 -22.51 -6.06 -5.23
CA ARG A 35 -21.21 -5.69 -4.66
C ARG A 35 -20.17 -6.80 -4.80
N THR A 36 -20.56 -8.07 -4.66
CA THR A 36 -19.66 -9.20 -4.95
C THR A 36 -19.21 -9.18 -6.42
N ALA A 37 -20.12 -8.97 -7.36
CA ALA A 37 -19.77 -8.87 -8.79
C ALA A 37 -18.85 -7.67 -9.09
N LEU A 38 -19.09 -6.50 -8.47
CA LEU A 38 -18.21 -5.33 -8.60
C LEU A 38 -16.79 -5.61 -8.08
N ASN A 39 -16.67 -6.31 -6.96
CA ASN A 39 -15.37 -6.65 -6.36
C ASN A 39 -14.59 -7.65 -7.24
N GLU A 40 -15.27 -8.65 -7.81
CA GLU A 40 -14.66 -9.58 -8.77
C GLU A 40 -14.19 -8.86 -10.04
N GLU A 41 -15.02 -7.96 -10.59
CA GLU A 41 -14.67 -7.15 -11.76
C GLU A 41 -13.49 -6.21 -11.46
N PHE A 42 -13.45 -5.64 -10.25
CA PHE A 42 -12.35 -4.79 -9.79
C PHE A 42 -11.03 -5.56 -9.77
N LEU A 43 -10.99 -6.72 -9.09
CA LEU A 43 -9.79 -7.56 -9.07
C LEU A 43 -9.37 -7.99 -10.47
N GLN A 44 -10.32 -8.35 -11.34
CA GLN A 44 -10.01 -8.69 -12.72
C GLN A 44 -9.49 -7.50 -13.52
N ALA A 45 -9.99 -6.28 -13.28
CA ALA A 45 -9.48 -5.08 -13.93
C ALA A 45 -8.03 -4.81 -13.50
N VAL A 46 -7.74 -4.88 -12.19
CA VAL A 46 -6.38 -4.71 -11.64
C VAL A 46 -5.42 -5.78 -12.19
N ASN A 47 -5.79 -7.06 -12.15
CA ASN A 47 -4.92 -8.15 -12.61
C ASN A 47 -4.65 -8.14 -14.12
N ASN A 48 -5.47 -7.44 -14.90
CA ASN A 48 -5.27 -7.25 -16.34
C ASN A 48 -4.79 -5.83 -16.67
N GLU A 49 -4.28 -5.09 -15.67
CA GLU A 49 -3.71 -3.74 -15.83
C GLU A 49 -4.67 -2.71 -16.45
N ARG A 50 -5.98 -2.92 -16.28
CA ARG A 50 -7.03 -2.02 -16.75
C ARG A 50 -7.32 -0.95 -15.68
N TRP A 51 -6.33 -0.12 -15.40
CA TRP A 51 -6.35 0.84 -14.29
C TRP A 51 -7.53 1.82 -14.34
N ALA A 52 -7.85 2.35 -15.52
CA ALA A 52 -9.00 3.24 -15.70
C ALA A 52 -10.34 2.54 -15.39
N ASP A 53 -10.49 1.26 -15.78
CA ASP A 53 -11.68 0.46 -15.48
C ASP A 53 -11.76 0.22 -13.96
N ALA A 54 -10.64 -0.14 -13.33
CA ALA A 54 -10.55 -0.35 -11.88
C ALA A 54 -10.95 0.91 -11.10
N VAL A 55 -10.47 2.09 -11.51
CA VAL A 55 -10.91 3.39 -10.93
C VAL A 55 -12.40 3.63 -11.17
N GLY A 56 -12.92 3.31 -12.36
CA GLY A 56 -14.35 3.37 -12.64
C GLY A 56 -15.18 2.47 -11.72
N LEU A 57 -14.64 1.32 -11.31
CA LEU A 57 -15.29 0.38 -10.39
C LEU A 57 -15.24 0.86 -8.95
N LEU A 58 -14.12 1.45 -8.50
CA LEU A 58 -14.05 2.11 -7.18
C LEU A 58 -15.09 3.23 -7.06
N ASN A 59 -15.22 4.06 -8.09
CA ASN A 59 -16.24 5.12 -8.15
C ASN A 59 -17.70 4.57 -8.13
N LYS A 60 -17.91 3.33 -8.57
CA LYS A 60 -19.20 2.62 -8.49
C LYS A 60 -19.42 1.94 -7.14
N GLY A 61 -18.44 1.97 -6.24
CA GLY A 61 -18.51 1.38 -4.90
C GLY A 61 -17.93 -0.03 -4.79
N ALA A 62 -17.03 -0.43 -5.70
CA ALA A 62 -16.16 -1.58 -5.45
C ALA A 62 -15.29 -1.30 -4.21
N ASP A 63 -15.09 -2.32 -3.40
CA ASP A 63 -14.26 -2.23 -2.20
C ASP A 63 -12.78 -2.29 -2.61
N PRO A 64 -11.92 -1.30 -2.29
CA PRO A 64 -10.49 -1.40 -2.59
C PRO A 64 -9.77 -2.47 -1.74
N ASN A 65 -10.42 -2.97 -0.68
CA ASN A 65 -9.89 -3.96 0.25
C ASN A 65 -10.40 -5.38 -0.03
N VAL A 66 -10.73 -5.70 -1.29
CA VAL A 66 -11.16 -7.06 -1.64
C VAL A 66 -10.07 -8.04 -1.19
N PRO A 67 -10.41 -9.07 -0.38
CA PRO A 67 -9.43 -10.07 0.02
C PRO A 67 -8.94 -10.84 -1.21
N VAL A 68 -7.64 -11.05 -1.27
CA VAL A 68 -6.97 -11.90 -2.27
C VAL A 68 -6.54 -13.22 -1.66
N ASP A 69 -6.33 -14.23 -2.49
CA ASP A 69 -5.86 -15.53 -2.03
C ASP A 69 -4.42 -15.43 -1.50
N ALA A 70 -4.04 -16.36 -0.62
CA ALA A 70 -2.72 -16.35 -0.02
C ALA A 70 -1.63 -16.52 -1.10
N GLY A 71 -0.75 -15.52 -1.22
CA GLY A 71 0.33 -15.48 -2.21
C GLY A 71 0.01 -14.62 -3.43
N ASP A 72 -1.24 -14.23 -3.63
CA ASP A 72 -1.59 -13.22 -4.63
C ASP A 72 -1.13 -11.83 -4.17
N MET A 73 -0.75 -11.01 -5.14
CA MET A 73 -0.35 -9.63 -4.86
C MET A 73 -1.57 -8.80 -4.44
N PRO A 74 -1.52 -8.09 -3.30
CA PRO A 74 -2.59 -7.18 -2.93
C PRO A 74 -2.77 -6.09 -4.02
N PRO A 75 -4.02 -5.69 -4.36
CA PRO A 75 -4.27 -4.72 -5.43
C PRO A 75 -3.55 -3.38 -5.24
N VAL A 76 -3.38 -2.95 -3.99
CA VAL A 76 -2.67 -1.71 -3.67
C VAL A 76 -1.16 -1.81 -3.96
N ILE A 77 -0.55 -2.99 -3.82
CA ILE A 77 0.86 -3.19 -4.20
C ILE A 77 1.00 -3.16 -5.73
N LEU A 78 0.08 -3.79 -6.47
CA LEU A 78 0.05 -3.68 -7.94
C LEU A 78 -0.12 -2.22 -8.40
N ALA A 79 -0.96 -1.45 -7.70
CA ALA A 79 -1.17 -0.03 -8.00
C ALA A 79 0.07 0.84 -7.71
N VAL A 80 0.90 0.44 -6.75
CA VAL A 80 2.22 1.07 -6.50
C VAL A 80 3.17 0.79 -7.64
N MET A 81 3.17 -0.43 -8.16
CA MET A 81 4.06 -0.86 -9.26
C MET A 81 3.58 -0.40 -10.65
N ALA A 82 2.43 0.26 -10.73
CA ALA A 82 1.85 0.68 -12.01
C ALA A 82 2.56 1.93 -12.56
N GLU A 83 3.01 1.87 -13.82
CA GLU A 83 3.70 2.96 -14.51
C GLU A 83 2.75 4.08 -15.03
N ASP A 84 1.54 4.22 -14.47
CA ASP A 84 0.45 5.03 -15.02
C ASP A 84 0.20 6.36 -14.29
N ASP A 85 1.25 6.99 -13.73
CA ASP A 85 1.14 8.13 -12.80
C ASP A 85 0.28 7.79 -11.56
N HIS A 86 0.30 6.52 -11.16
CA HIS A 86 -0.38 6.01 -9.96
C HIS A 86 -1.86 6.38 -9.89
N VAL A 87 -2.55 6.42 -11.03
CA VAL A 87 -3.97 6.82 -11.09
C VAL A 87 -4.82 5.89 -10.23
N LEU A 88 -4.52 4.58 -10.27
CA LEU A 88 -5.18 3.61 -9.42
C LEU A 88 -4.84 3.81 -7.94
N LEU A 89 -3.56 3.99 -7.58
CA LEU A 89 -3.16 4.17 -6.17
C LEU A 89 -3.78 5.43 -5.57
N LYS A 90 -3.75 6.57 -6.29
CA LYS A 90 -4.41 7.81 -5.90
C LYS A 90 -5.91 7.60 -5.64
N ALA A 91 -6.58 6.85 -6.51
CA ALA A 91 -8.00 6.51 -6.32
C ALA A 91 -8.21 5.59 -5.11
N MET A 92 -7.41 4.53 -4.94
CA MET A 92 -7.52 3.62 -3.81
C MET A 92 -7.31 4.34 -2.47
N LEU A 93 -6.35 5.28 -2.38
CA LEU A 93 -6.14 6.13 -1.21
C LEU A 93 -7.36 7.01 -0.91
N ALA A 94 -7.98 7.61 -1.93
CA ALA A 94 -9.22 8.38 -1.77
C ALA A 94 -10.42 7.53 -1.32
N HIS A 95 -10.37 6.22 -1.53
CA HIS A 95 -11.36 5.23 -1.10
C HIS A 95 -10.96 4.48 0.18
N GLU A 96 -10.01 5.02 0.96
CA GLU A 96 -9.59 4.47 2.27
C GLU A 96 -9.09 3.02 2.19
N VAL A 97 -8.27 2.71 1.17
CA VAL A 97 -7.57 1.43 1.08
C VAL A 97 -6.70 1.18 2.31
N SER A 98 -6.69 -0.07 2.78
CA SER A 98 -5.81 -0.56 3.83
C SER A 98 -4.39 -0.72 3.31
N LEU A 99 -3.45 -0.03 3.95
CA LEU A 99 -2.02 -0.13 3.67
C LEU A 99 -1.30 -1.16 4.56
N ASN A 100 -2.04 -1.82 5.47
CA ASN A 100 -1.51 -2.91 6.29
C ASN A 100 -1.51 -4.23 5.50
N VAL A 101 -0.82 -4.21 4.38
CA VAL A 101 -0.60 -5.36 3.50
C VAL A 101 0.89 -5.50 3.26
N VAL A 102 1.29 -6.67 2.78
CA VAL A 102 2.67 -6.93 2.41
C VAL A 102 2.72 -7.56 1.03
N ASP A 103 3.75 -7.22 0.28
CA ASP A 103 4.18 -7.95 -0.90
C ASP A 103 4.58 -9.37 -0.49
N PRO A 104 3.98 -10.43 -1.07
CA PRO A 104 4.25 -11.82 -0.69
C PRO A 104 5.66 -12.30 -1.07
N PHE A 105 6.40 -11.58 -1.93
CA PHE A 105 7.75 -11.94 -2.38
C PHE A 105 8.83 -11.19 -1.60
N SER A 106 8.68 -9.88 -1.41
CA SER A 106 9.66 -9.06 -0.68
C SER A 106 9.38 -8.99 0.83
N PHE A 107 8.17 -9.38 1.25
CA PHE A 107 7.62 -9.19 2.59
C PHE A 107 7.57 -7.72 3.04
N GLY A 108 7.77 -6.77 2.12
CA GLY A 108 7.70 -5.34 2.34
C GLY A 108 6.27 -4.82 2.32
N ASN A 109 6.03 -3.71 3.01
CA ASN A 109 4.77 -2.97 2.89
C ASN A 109 4.75 -2.12 1.60
N PRO A 110 3.64 -1.46 1.23
CA PRO A 110 3.59 -0.63 0.01
C PRO A 110 4.74 0.39 -0.13
N LEU A 111 5.14 1.04 0.97
CA LEU A 111 6.22 2.02 0.97
C LEU A 111 7.59 1.37 0.71
N PHE A 112 7.81 0.16 1.22
CA PHE A 112 9.01 -0.63 0.93
C PHE A 112 9.09 -0.95 -0.57
N THR A 113 7.98 -1.36 -1.19
CA THR A 113 7.93 -1.63 -2.64
C THR A 113 8.23 -0.36 -3.43
N ALA A 114 7.53 0.75 -3.18
CA ALA A 114 7.79 2.04 -3.85
C ALA A 114 9.25 2.49 -3.71
N ALA A 115 9.81 2.35 -2.50
CA ALA A 115 11.20 2.69 -2.24
C ALA A 115 12.19 1.81 -3.00
N GLY A 116 11.90 0.51 -3.11
CA GLY A 116 12.72 -0.46 -3.85
C GLY A 116 12.75 -0.20 -5.36
N GLU A 117 11.62 0.21 -5.92
CA GLU A 117 11.45 0.56 -7.35
C GLU A 117 12.00 1.96 -7.70
N GLY A 118 12.33 2.77 -6.70
CA GLY A 118 12.75 4.17 -6.91
C GLY A 118 11.63 5.10 -7.35
N ASP A 119 10.40 4.78 -6.92
CA ASP A 119 9.23 5.57 -7.24
C ASP A 119 8.98 6.65 -6.18
N GLU A 120 9.57 7.83 -6.41
CA GLU A 120 9.42 9.00 -5.53
C GLU A 120 7.95 9.38 -5.34
N ILE A 121 7.15 9.33 -6.41
CA ILE A 121 5.76 9.78 -6.40
C ILE A 121 4.91 8.83 -5.56
N ALA A 122 5.02 7.52 -5.79
CA ALA A 122 4.34 6.53 -4.96
C ALA A 122 4.81 6.61 -3.50
N ALA A 123 6.12 6.76 -3.26
CA ALA A 123 6.65 6.89 -1.91
C ALA A 123 6.05 8.09 -1.17
N GLN A 124 5.99 9.27 -1.82
CA GLN A 124 5.39 10.46 -1.23
C GLN A 124 3.90 10.29 -0.96
N LEU A 125 3.13 9.73 -1.91
CA LEU A 125 1.69 9.46 -1.72
C LEU A 125 1.43 8.55 -0.50
N LEU A 126 2.27 7.53 -0.32
CA LEU A 126 2.14 6.58 0.80
C LEU A 126 2.58 7.19 2.14
N LEU A 127 3.61 8.03 2.13
CA LEU A 127 4.03 8.80 3.31
C LEU A 127 2.96 9.81 3.73
N ASP A 128 2.36 10.51 2.77
CA ASP A 128 1.25 11.45 3.01
C ASP A 128 0.00 10.72 3.55
N ALA A 129 -0.19 9.45 3.17
CA ALA A 129 -1.20 8.56 3.72
C ALA A 129 -0.88 8.04 5.14
N GLY A 130 0.26 8.44 5.73
CA GLY A 130 0.62 8.18 7.12
C GLY A 130 1.35 6.86 7.35
N MET A 131 1.96 6.26 6.31
CA MET A 131 2.79 5.07 6.50
C MET A 131 4.02 5.35 7.36
N GLU A 132 4.38 4.39 8.21
CA GLU A 132 5.59 4.48 9.04
C GLU A 132 6.84 4.34 8.16
N VAL A 133 7.60 5.44 8.02
CA VAL A 133 8.80 5.52 7.16
C VAL A 133 9.91 4.53 7.54
N ASN A 134 9.99 4.14 8.82
CA ASN A 134 10.99 3.22 9.36
C ASN A 134 10.45 1.80 9.59
N ALA A 135 9.27 1.47 9.05
CA ALA A 135 8.69 0.13 9.16
C ALA A 135 9.66 -0.93 8.63
N ARG A 136 9.74 -2.08 9.31
CA ARG A 136 10.63 -3.18 8.92
C ARG A 136 9.85 -4.30 8.25
N ASN A 137 10.39 -4.82 7.15
CA ASN A 137 9.93 -6.09 6.59
C ASN A 137 10.37 -7.27 7.48
N GLN A 138 10.01 -8.50 7.08
CA GLN A 138 10.36 -9.72 7.83
C GLN A 138 11.87 -9.95 7.97
N ASN A 139 12.68 -9.41 7.05
CA ASN A 139 14.14 -9.48 7.07
C ASN A 139 14.78 -8.33 7.88
N GLY A 140 13.97 -7.48 8.51
CA GLY A 140 14.44 -6.34 9.30
C GLY A 140 14.89 -5.13 8.47
N TRP A 141 14.61 -5.13 7.16
CA TRP A 141 14.97 -4.03 6.26
C TRP A 141 13.91 -2.93 6.29
N THR A 142 14.35 -1.68 6.16
CA THR A 142 13.50 -0.50 6.07
C THR A 142 13.30 -0.08 4.60
N PRO A 143 12.29 0.76 4.29
CA PRO A 143 12.16 1.37 2.97
C PRO A 143 13.44 2.06 2.49
N LEU A 144 14.13 2.80 3.37
CA LEU A 144 15.40 3.44 3.03
C LEU A 144 16.50 2.42 2.65
N MET A 145 16.54 1.25 3.31
CA MET A 145 17.45 0.17 2.91
C MET A 145 17.08 -0.41 1.55
N ALA A 146 15.79 -0.59 1.26
CA ALA A 146 15.32 -1.05 -0.05
C ALA A 146 15.78 -0.10 -1.15
N ALA A 147 15.58 1.21 -0.96
CA ALA A 147 16.03 2.23 -1.92
C ALA A 147 17.56 2.20 -2.13
N CYS A 148 18.35 1.98 -1.08
CA CYS A 148 19.80 1.86 -1.18
C CYS A 148 20.29 0.55 -1.83
N ALA A 149 19.51 -0.52 -1.77
CA ALA A 149 19.95 -1.86 -2.21
C ALA A 149 19.40 -2.30 -3.57
N LEU A 150 18.26 -1.76 -4.01
CA LEU A 150 17.53 -2.21 -5.20
C LEU A 150 17.67 -1.20 -6.36
N ASP A 151 16.57 -0.57 -6.78
CA ASP A 151 16.52 0.41 -7.88
C ASP A 151 16.16 1.83 -7.39
N GLY A 152 16.11 2.03 -6.06
CA GLY A 152 15.89 3.34 -5.47
C GLY A 152 16.85 4.43 -5.94
N ASP A 153 16.28 5.52 -6.47
CA ASP A 153 16.99 6.67 -6.99
C ASP A 153 17.27 7.74 -5.92
N LEU A 154 18.02 8.78 -6.30
CA LEU A 154 18.36 9.87 -5.39
C LEU A 154 17.12 10.61 -4.85
N ALA A 155 16.08 10.76 -5.69
CA ALA A 155 14.86 11.49 -5.34
C ALA A 155 14.05 10.73 -4.29
N THR A 156 13.90 9.42 -4.44
CA THR A 156 13.23 8.53 -3.48
C THR A 156 13.98 8.49 -2.16
N VAL A 157 15.32 8.36 -2.19
CA VAL A 157 16.14 8.43 -0.96
C VAL A 157 15.94 9.77 -0.25
N ARG A 158 15.91 10.88 -1.00
CA ARG A 158 15.65 12.21 -0.45
C ARG A 158 14.27 12.28 0.20
N ALA A 159 13.21 11.86 -0.49
CA ALA A 159 11.85 11.89 0.02
C ALA A 159 11.71 11.11 1.32
N LEU A 160 12.30 9.91 1.40
CA LEU A 160 12.32 9.11 2.62
C LEU A 160 13.03 9.82 3.78
N LEU A 161 14.21 10.42 3.53
CA LEU A 161 14.96 11.15 4.56
C LEU A 161 14.22 12.41 5.03
N ASP A 162 13.62 13.15 4.10
CA ASP A 162 12.84 14.35 4.41
C ASP A 162 11.58 14.00 5.23
N ALA A 163 11.03 12.80 5.01
CA ALA A 163 9.94 12.23 5.82
C ALA A 163 10.40 11.60 7.16
N GLY A 164 11.69 11.68 7.50
CA GLY A 164 12.24 11.23 8.78
C GLY A 164 12.71 9.77 8.80
N ALA A 165 13.04 9.19 7.66
CA ALA A 165 13.76 7.91 7.62
C ALA A 165 15.09 8.03 8.39
N ASP A 166 15.38 7.05 9.25
CA ASP A 166 16.63 7.03 10.02
C ASP A 166 17.76 6.39 9.18
N PRO A 167 18.77 7.17 8.72
CA PRO A 167 19.86 6.65 7.91
C PRO A 167 20.86 5.79 8.72
N ALA A 168 20.82 5.86 10.06
CA ALA A 168 21.66 5.08 10.95
C ALA A 168 21.00 3.75 11.38
N LEU A 169 19.70 3.59 11.12
CA LEU A 169 18.96 2.40 11.50
C LEU A 169 19.49 1.19 10.74
N GLY A 170 20.03 0.22 11.47
CA GLY A 170 20.50 -1.05 10.94
C GLY A 170 19.46 -2.17 11.06
N THR A 171 19.72 -3.30 10.39
CA THR A 171 18.96 -4.53 10.64
C THR A 171 19.14 -4.98 12.08
N PRO A 172 18.17 -5.72 12.67
CA PRO A 172 18.26 -6.19 14.06
C PRO A 172 19.54 -6.98 14.39
N GLU A 173 20.12 -7.67 13.40
CA GLU A 173 21.36 -8.45 13.55
C GLU A 173 22.61 -7.57 13.52
N GLY A 174 22.47 -6.25 13.34
CA GLY A 174 23.56 -5.28 13.26
C GLY A 174 24.43 -5.43 12.01
N ARG A 175 23.95 -6.15 10.99
CA ARG A 175 24.75 -6.57 9.84
C ARG A 175 24.78 -5.55 8.70
N MET A 176 23.69 -4.81 8.51
CA MET A 176 23.54 -3.91 7.36
C MET A 176 22.76 -2.65 7.77
N ARG A 177 23.25 -1.50 7.34
CA ARG A 177 22.55 -0.20 7.37
C ARG A 177 22.54 0.40 5.96
N PRO A 178 21.72 1.43 5.67
CA PRO A 178 21.63 2.03 4.33
C PRO A 178 23.00 2.31 3.69
N LEU A 179 23.93 2.92 4.44
CA LEU A 179 25.27 3.24 3.94
C LEU A 179 26.12 1.99 3.61
N ASP A 180 25.95 0.89 4.33
CA ASP A 180 26.72 -0.34 4.10
C ASP A 180 26.24 -1.06 2.83
N LEU A 181 24.95 -0.90 2.46
CA LEU A 181 24.35 -1.43 1.23
C LEU A 181 24.87 -0.72 -0.03
N MET A 182 25.17 0.58 0.08
CA MET A 182 25.75 1.37 -1.02
C MET A 182 27.18 0.95 -1.39
N ALA A 183 27.91 0.27 -0.48
CA ALA A 183 29.26 -0.20 -0.77
C ALA A 183 29.29 -1.36 -1.78
N SER A 184 28.20 -2.12 -1.88
CA SER A 184 28.01 -3.18 -2.87
C SER A 184 27.46 -2.70 -4.22
N SER A 185 26.99 -1.44 -4.33
CA SER A 185 26.31 -0.92 -5.51
C SER A 185 27.24 -0.08 -6.41
N GLN A 186 28.39 -0.63 -6.81
CA GLN A 186 29.46 0.11 -7.51
C GLN A 186 29.08 0.70 -8.88
N ASP A 187 27.93 0.32 -9.45
CA ASP A 187 27.53 0.70 -10.81
C ASP A 187 26.34 1.70 -10.86
N ARG A 188 25.92 2.26 -9.72
CA ARG A 188 24.84 3.26 -9.68
C ARG A 188 25.35 4.66 -10.07
N GLU A 189 24.75 5.29 -11.08
CA GLU A 189 25.09 6.65 -11.50
C GLU A 189 24.95 7.66 -10.36
N ASP A 190 23.91 7.52 -9.54
CA ASP A 190 23.63 8.41 -8.39
C ASP A 190 24.28 7.93 -7.08
N GLY A 191 25.10 6.88 -7.10
CA GLY A 191 25.63 6.22 -5.91
C GLY A 191 26.40 7.18 -4.98
N ASP A 192 27.30 7.99 -5.53
CA ASP A 192 28.08 8.97 -4.76
C ASP A 192 27.20 10.07 -4.14
N ALA A 193 26.15 10.49 -4.85
CA ALA A 193 25.21 11.49 -4.37
C ALA A 193 24.37 10.94 -3.21
N ILE A 194 23.88 9.71 -3.33
CA ILE A 194 23.16 9.00 -2.27
C ILE A 194 24.05 8.82 -1.03
N VAL A 195 25.31 8.38 -1.22
CA VAL A 195 26.28 8.25 -0.12
C VAL A 195 26.53 9.58 0.57
N GLY A 196 26.72 10.65 -0.19
CA GLY A 196 26.89 12.01 0.35
C GLY A 196 25.67 12.47 1.15
N LEU A 197 24.47 12.20 0.63
CA LEU A 197 23.20 12.50 1.29
C LEU A 197 23.04 11.74 2.61
N LEU A 198 23.22 10.42 2.62
CA LEU A 198 23.14 9.60 3.84
C LEU A 198 24.13 10.07 4.91
N ARG A 199 25.37 10.37 4.53
CA ARG A 199 26.38 10.90 5.47
C ARG A 199 25.96 12.24 6.07
N ALA A 200 25.42 13.14 5.25
CA ALA A 200 24.95 14.44 5.71
C ALA A 200 23.78 14.28 6.70
N ALA A 201 22.82 13.41 6.40
CA ALA A 201 21.68 13.13 7.26
C ALA A 201 22.11 12.54 8.62
N MET A 202 23.09 11.62 8.63
CA MET A 202 23.64 11.05 9.86
C MET A 202 24.34 12.10 10.75
N VAL A 203 25.01 13.09 10.17
CA VAL A 203 25.67 14.17 10.93
C VAL A 203 24.62 15.14 11.51
N ALA A 204 23.55 15.43 10.77
CA ALA A 204 22.49 16.32 11.21
C ALA A 204 21.66 15.74 12.38
N GLY A 205 21.48 14.42 12.44
CA GLY A 205 20.74 13.73 13.51
C GLY A 205 21.48 13.57 14.84
N GLY A 206 22.79 13.84 14.90
CA GLY A 206 23.64 13.63 16.09
C GLY A 206 23.72 14.81 17.08
N GLY A 207 22.88 15.84 16.93
CA GLY A 207 22.96 17.11 17.65
C GLY A 207 21.82 17.40 18.64
N GLY A 208 21.24 16.39 19.28
CA GLY A 208 20.14 16.52 20.26
C GLY A 208 20.53 16.07 21.66
#